data_AF-A0A3G2G5Q5-F1
#
_entry.id   AF-A0A3G2G5Q5-F1
#
_cell.length_a   1.000
_cell.length_b   1.000
_cell.length_c   1.000
_cell.angle_alpha   90.00
_cell.angle_beta   90.00
_cell.angle_gamma   90.00
#
_symmetry.space_group_name_H-M   'P 1'
#
loop_
_entity.id
_entity.type
_entity.pdbx_description
1 polymer ?
#
loop_
_entity_poly.entity_id
_entity_poly.type
_entity_poly.pdbx_seq_one_letter_code
_entity_poly.pdbx_strand_id
1 'polypeptide(L)' 'MVKIIFDYIGEKSINNSGASVSYEIAKEKFGLSPEEFQEIAKNYSHRYDMKFKITKDGINFN' A
#
# COMPACT_ATOMS: atom_id res chain seq x y z
N MET A 1 11.85 8.05 -1.76
CA MET A 1 11.49 6.67 -1.34
C MET A 1 9.98 6.53 -1.16
N VAL A 2 9.34 7.29 -0.26
CA VAL A 2 7.88 7.27 -0.03
C VAL A 2 7.03 7.50 -1.30
N LYS A 3 7.45 8.41 -2.21
CA LYS A 3 6.75 8.69 -3.46
C LYS A 3 6.65 7.48 -4.40
N ILE A 4 7.72 6.66 -4.49
CA ILE A 4 7.76 5.45 -5.33
C ILE A 4 6.80 4.39 -4.80
N ILE A 5 6.64 4.30 -3.48
CA ILE A 5 5.72 3.37 -2.84
C ILE A 5 4.26 3.80 -3.10
N PHE A 6 3.99 5.10 -3.03
CA PHE A 6 2.67 5.65 -3.39
C PHE A 6 2.33 5.48 -4.86
N ASP A 7 3.28 5.69 -5.77
CA ASP A 7 3.08 5.45 -7.20
C ASP A 7 2.81 3.96 -7.44
N TYR A 8 3.54 3.04 -6.79
CA TYR A 8 3.30 1.60 -6.89
C TYR A 8 1.91 1.18 -6.35
N ILE A 9 1.48 1.73 -5.21
CA ILE A 9 0.15 1.48 -4.65
C ILE A 9 -0.92 2.05 -5.60
N GLY A 10 -0.74 3.28 -6.09
CA GLY A 10 -1.65 3.95 -7.02
C GLY A 10 -1.81 3.22 -8.35
N GLU A 11 -0.71 2.80 -8.97
CA GLU A 11 -0.73 2.02 -10.21
C GLU A 11 -1.45 0.67 -10.05
N LYS A 12 -1.31 0.02 -8.89
CA LYS A 12 -2.07 -1.20 -8.57
C LYS A 12 -3.55 -0.92 -8.30
N SER A 13 -3.88 0.25 -7.76
CA SER A 13 -5.25 0.64 -7.40
C SER A 13 -6.10 0.97 -8.63
N ILE A 14 -5.49 1.62 -9.63
CA ILE A 14 -6.19 2.11 -10.82
C ILE A 14 -6.48 0.97 -11.82
N ASN A 15 -5.64 -0.06 -11.85
CA ASN A 15 -5.68 -1.09 -12.90
C ASN A 15 -6.42 -2.39 -12.52
N ASN A 16 -6.78 -2.60 -11.26
CA ASN A 16 -7.56 -3.76 -10.81
C ASN A 16 -8.52 -3.31 -9.71
N SER A 17 -9.73 -3.87 -9.68
CA SER A 17 -10.84 -3.60 -8.74
C SER A 17 -10.48 -3.81 -7.25
N GLY A 18 -9.55 -3.00 -6.73
CA GLY A 18 -8.91 -3.12 -5.42
C GLY A 18 -7.39 -3.29 -5.56
N ALA A 19 -6.60 -2.36 -5.00
CA ALA A 19 -5.16 -2.51 -4.90
C ALA A 19 -4.82 -3.37 -3.69
N SER A 20 -4.44 -4.63 -3.91
CA SER A 20 -3.83 -5.42 -2.84
C SER A 20 -2.31 -5.37 -2.96
N VAL A 21 -1.63 -5.00 -1.87
CA VAL A 21 -0.17 -5.05 -1.77
C VAL A 21 0.21 -5.91 -0.57
N SER A 22 0.87 -7.04 -0.84
CA SER A 22 1.33 -7.98 0.18
C SER A 22 2.54 -7.45 0.95
N TYR A 23 2.67 -7.84 2.22
CA TYR A 23 3.84 -7.49 3.03
C TYR A 23 5.15 -8.07 2.46
N GLU A 24 5.11 -9.26 1.85
CA GLU A 24 6.28 -9.83 1.17
C GLU A 24 6.78 -8.92 0.05
N ILE A 25 5.87 -8.45 -0.81
CA ILE A 25 6.22 -7.51 -1.88
C ILE A 25 6.76 -6.21 -1.30
N ALA A 26 6.13 -5.69 -0.24
CA ALA A 26 6.58 -4.47 0.41
C ALA A 26 8.01 -4.61 0.96
N LYS A 27 8.32 -5.76 1.55
CA LYS A 27 9.64 -6.09 2.06
C LYS A 27 10.67 -6.31 0.96
N GLU A 28 10.35 -7.09 -0.07
CA GLU A 28 11.29 -7.41 -1.15
C GLU A 28 11.60 -6.21 -2.05
N LYS A 29 10.59 -5.41 -2.39
CA LYS A 29 10.76 -4.26 -3.30
C LYS A 29 11.23 -2.99 -2.59
N PHE A 30 10.76 -2.78 -1.37
CA PHE A 30 10.96 -1.51 -0.67
C PHE A 30 11.73 -1.64 0.64
N GLY A 31 12.06 -2.87 1.07
CA GLY A 31 12.76 -3.09 2.34
C GLY A 31 11.91 -2.74 3.56
N LEU A 32 10.59 -2.64 3.41
CA LEU A 32 9.70 -2.17 4.47
C LEU A 32 9.27 -3.32 5.40
N SER A 33 9.23 -3.01 6.69
CA SER A 33 8.50 -3.82 7.66
C SER A 33 6.98 -3.65 7.48
N PRO A 34 6.17 -4.60 7.99
CA PRO A 34 4.71 -4.47 7.97
C PRO A 34 4.20 -3.19 8.62
N GLU A 35 4.83 -2.73 9.71
CA GLU A 35 4.45 -1.53 10.46
C GLU A 35 4.70 -0.26 9.65
N GLU A 36 5.89 -0.12 9.05
CA GLU A 36 6.20 1.01 8.16
C GLU A 36 5.26 1.03 6.96
N PHE A 37 4.96 -0.13 6.39
CA PHE A 37 4.04 -0.24 5.27
C PHE A 37 2.61 0.20 5.64
N GLN A 38 2.14 -0.13 6.84
CA GLN A 38 0.85 0.33 7.35
C GLN A 38 0.82 1.84 7.58
N GLU A 39 1.88 2.44 8.11
CA GLU A 39 1.97 3.89 8.29
C GLU A 39 1.92 4.62 6.95
N ILE A 40 2.66 4.13 5.97
CA ILE A 40 2.64 4.66 4.60
C ILE A 40 1.23 4.52 4.01
N ALA A 41 0.59 3.36 4.12
CA ALA A 41 -0.76 3.14 3.64
C ALA A 41 -1.78 4.11 4.27
N LYS A 42 -1.65 4.39 5.57
CA LYS A 42 -2.49 5.37 6.27
C LYS A 42 -2.27 6.78 5.74
N ASN A 43 -1.03 7.18 5.51
CA ASN A 43 -0.70 8.47 4.90
C ASN A 43 -1.23 8.59 3.46
N TYR A 44 -1.17 7.50 2.68
CA TYR A 44 -1.77 7.44 1.34
C TYR A 44 -3.28 7.63 1.40
N SER A 45 -3.96 6.85 2.25
CA SER A 45 -5.40 6.91 2.49
C SER A 45 -5.84 8.32 2.86
N HIS A 46 -5.13 8.98 3.79
CA HIS A 46 -5.44 10.33 4.20
C HIS A 46 -5.23 11.36 3.09
N ARG A 47 -4.17 11.21 2.28
CA ARG A 47 -3.83 12.15 1.21
C ARG A 47 -4.78 12.09 0.02
N TYR A 48 -5.27 10.89 -0.29
CA TYR A 48 -6.10 10.63 -1.47
C TYR A 48 -7.57 10.32 -1.13
N ASP A 49 -7.96 10.47 0.14
CA ASP A 49 -9.29 10.12 0.67
C ASP A 49 -9.71 8.68 0.28
N MET A 50 -8.75 7.76 0.24
CA MET A 50 -8.97 6.37 -0.16
C MET A 50 -9.22 5.50 1.07
N LYS A 51 -10.07 4.47 0.92
CA LYS A 51 -10.27 3.49 1.99
C LYS A 51 -9.22 2.40 1.87
N PHE A 52 -8.81 1.85 3.00
CA PHE A 52 -7.95 0.67 3.01
C PHE A 52 -8.36 -0.30 4.11
N LYS A 53 -7.98 -1.56 3.91
CA LYS A 53 -8.18 -2.66 4.83
C LYS A 53 -6.87 -3.39 5.00
N ILE A 54 -6.44 -3.50 6.25
CA ILE A 54 -5.30 -4.34 6.62
C ILE A 54 -5.78 -5.80 6.68
N THR A 55 -5.01 -6.69 6.09
CA THR A 55 -5.20 -8.15 6.14
C THR A 55 -3.97 -8.82 6.74
N LYS A 56 -4.05 -10.14 6.96
CA LYS A 56 -2.89 -10.93 7.42
C LYS A 56 -1.75 -10.97 6.39
N ASP A 57 -2.08 -10.81 5.11
CA ASP A 57 -1.15 -10.97 4.00
C ASP A 57 -0.65 -9.62 3.46
N GLY A 58 -1.33 -8.50 3.77
CA GLY A 58 -0.99 -7.18 3.26
C GLY A 58 -2.05 -6.11 3.50
N ILE A 59 -2.15 -5.15 2.56
CA ILE A 59 -3.11 -4.04 2.61
C ILE A 59 -3.89 -3.97 1.30
N ASN A 60 -5.21 -3.88 1.42
CA ASN A 60 -6.13 -3.71 0.31
C ASN A 60 -6.67 -2.27 0.31
N PHE A 61 -6.43 -1.52 -0.76
CA PHE A 61 -6.97 -0.19 -1.00
C PHE A 61 -8.21 -0.28 -1.90
N ASN A 62 -9.26 0.45 -1.54
CA ASN A 62 -10.58 0.46 -2.15
C ASN A 62 -11.03 1.88 -2.48
#